data_AF-A0A067K5Z7-F1
#
_entry.id   AF-A0A067K5Z7-F1
#
_cell.length_a   1.000
_cell.length_b   1.000
_cell.length_c   1.000
_cell.angle_alpha   90.00
_cell.angle_beta   90.00
_cell.angle_gamma   90.00
#
_symmetry.space_group_name_H-M   'P 1'
#
loop_
_entity.id
_entity.type
_entity.pdbx_description
1 polymer ?
#
loop_
_entity_poly.entity_id
_entity_poly.type
_entity_poly.pdbx_seq_one_letter_code
_entity_poly.pdbx_strand_id
1 'polypeptide(L)'
;MILRGLRDRMESDILSVLKKAKVVKSRLESLDKSKDLYKEGSSVYRTRMTVTNGLKVKLTEMLNQFQFLREKILSDYKDDIRRKYYAETGEEASEEVIENMVFGGEMFKERHEAVMELQRSLTKLHQVFLDMAVIVETQGEKIDDIEENVVNAGSFISGGTNSLYYANQMRQKTKPWVYWVWVVILIVLLVCIVSMFVS
;
A
#
# COMPACT_ATOMS: atom_id res chain seq x y z
N MET A 1 14.18 -11.19 -31.48
CA MET A 1 12.80 -10.64 -31.32
C MET A 1 12.18 -10.97 -29.96
N ILE A 2 12.25 -12.22 -29.48
CA ILE A 2 11.65 -12.65 -28.20
C ILE A 2 12.30 -11.98 -26.97
N LEU A 3 13.63 -11.81 -26.96
CA LEU A 3 14.38 -11.19 -25.86
C LEU A 3 14.07 -9.69 -25.68
N ARG A 4 13.91 -8.95 -26.79
CA ARG A 4 13.48 -7.54 -26.78
C ARG A 4 12.07 -7.40 -26.18
N GLY A 5 11.13 -8.24 -26.58
CA GLY A 5 9.77 -8.22 -26.01
C GLY A 5 9.70 -8.58 -24.52
N LEU A 6 10.63 -9.39 -24.00
CA LEU A 6 10.72 -9.66 -22.56
C LEU A 6 11.31 -8.47 -21.80
N ARG A 7 12.35 -7.82 -22.35
CA ARG A 7 12.94 -6.59 -21.80
C ARG A 7 11.89 -5.49 -21.70
N ASP A 8 11.17 -5.20 -22.78
CA ASP A 8 10.22 -4.08 -22.82
C ASP A 8 9.07 -4.28 -21.82
N ARG A 9 8.64 -5.55 -21.59
CA ARG A 9 7.68 -5.89 -20.54
C ARG A 9 8.24 -5.65 -19.13
N MET A 10 9.45 -6.12 -18.87
CA MET A 10 10.11 -5.94 -17.59
C MET A 10 10.32 -4.46 -17.26
N GLU A 11 10.72 -3.66 -18.25
CA GLU A 11 10.85 -2.21 -18.12
C GLU A 11 9.49 -1.55 -17.81
N SER A 12 8.45 -1.91 -18.57
CA SER A 12 7.08 -1.45 -18.33
C SER A 12 6.59 -1.77 -16.91
N ASP A 13 6.83 -2.99 -16.44
CA ASP A 13 6.43 -3.44 -15.11
C ASP A 13 7.15 -2.65 -14.02
N ILE A 14 8.47 -2.45 -14.15
CA ILE A 14 9.25 -1.65 -13.19
C ILE A 14 8.78 -0.19 -13.18
N LEU A 15 8.51 0.41 -14.35
CA LEU A 15 7.99 1.77 -14.44
C LEU A 15 6.59 1.89 -13.80
N SER A 16 5.75 0.89 -13.99
CA SER A 16 4.42 0.80 -13.37
C SER A 16 4.52 0.73 -11.85
N VAL A 17 5.40 -0.12 -11.33
CA VAL A 17 5.71 -0.22 -9.90
C VAL A 17 6.20 1.11 -9.36
N LEU A 18 7.16 1.74 -10.03
CA LEU A 18 7.72 3.03 -9.61
C LEU A 18 6.64 4.13 -9.56
N LYS A 19 5.77 4.18 -10.57
CA LYS A 19 4.66 5.13 -10.62
C LYS A 19 3.68 4.89 -9.46
N LYS A 20 3.31 3.63 -9.21
CA LYS A 20 2.42 3.25 -8.10
C LYS A 20 3.05 3.59 -6.75
N ALA A 21 4.32 3.26 -6.54
CA ALA A 21 5.05 3.57 -5.30
C ALA A 21 5.07 5.08 -5.02
N LYS A 22 5.35 5.91 -6.03
CA LYS A 22 5.29 7.38 -5.91
C LYS A 22 3.90 7.90 -5.54
N VAL A 23 2.85 7.34 -6.14
CA VAL A 23 1.47 7.71 -5.81
C VAL A 23 1.13 7.33 -4.37
N VAL A 24 1.52 6.13 -3.92
CA VAL A 24 1.29 5.70 -2.54
C VAL A 24 2.06 6.60 -1.56
N LYS A 25 3.34 6.91 -1.84
CA LYS A 25 4.14 7.85 -1.04
C LYS A 25 3.44 9.20 -0.90
N SER A 26 3.05 9.83 -2.01
CA SER A 26 2.37 11.14 -1.98
C SER A 26 1.05 11.10 -1.18
N ARG A 27 0.28 10.01 -1.29
CA ARG A 27 -0.93 9.83 -0.48
C ARG A 27 -0.60 9.68 1.00
N LEU A 28 0.45 8.95 1.36
CA LEU A 28 0.89 8.81 2.75
C LEU A 28 1.31 10.14 3.35
N GLU A 29 2.07 10.96 2.62
CA GLU A 29 2.45 12.32 3.04
C GLU A 29 1.22 13.21 3.26
N SER A 30 0.23 13.14 2.36
CA SER A 30 -1.01 13.90 2.50
C SER A 30 -1.84 13.45 3.71
N LEU A 31 -1.84 12.13 3.99
CA LEU A 31 -2.50 11.55 5.15
C LEU A 31 -1.82 11.99 6.44
N ASP A 32 -0.48 12.04 6.46
CA ASP A 32 0.28 12.53 7.61
C ASP A 32 -0.03 13.99 7.90
N LYS A 33 0.04 14.86 6.90
CA LYS A 33 -0.26 16.30 7.04
C LYS A 33 -1.69 16.57 7.52
N SER A 34 -2.63 15.68 7.15
CA SER A 34 -4.02 15.81 7.60
C SER A 34 -4.24 15.40 9.06
N LYS A 35 -3.28 14.70 9.71
CA LYS A 35 -3.39 14.33 11.13
C LYS A 35 -3.33 15.57 12.03
N ASP A 36 -2.56 16.58 11.65
CA ASP A 36 -2.41 17.85 12.39
C ASP A 36 -3.72 18.64 12.49
N LEU A 37 -4.72 18.30 11.66
CA LEU A 37 -6.07 18.91 11.69
C LEU A 37 -6.96 18.31 12.79
N TYR A 38 -6.56 17.20 13.41
CA TYR A 38 -7.34 16.53 14.44
C TYR A 38 -6.65 16.65 15.79
N LYS A 39 -7.45 16.85 16.83
CA LYS A 39 -6.94 16.85 18.20
C LYS A 39 -6.25 15.52 18.49
N GLU A 40 -5.01 15.61 18.95
CA GLU A 40 -4.21 14.49 19.41
C GLU A 40 -5.00 13.67 20.44
N GLY A 41 -5.00 12.34 20.29
CA GLY A 41 -5.77 11.43 21.12
C GLY A 41 -7.24 11.21 20.72
N SER A 42 -7.79 11.97 19.77
CA SER A 42 -9.14 11.68 19.24
C SER A 42 -9.20 10.32 18.55
N SER A 43 -10.38 9.67 18.54
CA SER A 43 -10.57 8.38 17.85
C SER A 43 -10.15 8.46 16.38
N VAL A 44 -10.50 9.55 15.68
CA VAL A 44 -10.10 9.79 14.29
C VAL A 44 -8.58 9.95 14.15
N TYR A 45 -7.93 10.71 15.04
CA TYR A 45 -6.47 10.84 15.06
C TYR A 45 -5.78 9.49 15.23
N ARG A 46 -6.22 8.68 16.21
CA ARG A 46 -5.66 7.35 16.49
C ARG A 46 -5.82 6.40 15.30
N THR A 47 -7.02 6.31 14.74
CA THR A 47 -7.28 5.48 13.55
C THR A 47 -6.41 5.92 12.37
N ARG A 48 -6.30 7.23 12.10
CA ARG A 48 -5.45 7.74 11.01
C ARG A 48 -3.97 7.49 11.26
N MET A 49 -3.50 7.67 12.49
CA MET A 49 -2.12 7.40 12.88
C MET A 49 -1.78 5.93 12.62
N THR A 50 -2.54 5.03 13.21
CA THR A 50 -2.34 3.59 13.08
C THR A 50 -2.40 3.12 11.63
N VAL A 51 -3.44 3.48 10.87
CA VAL A 51 -3.57 3.06 9.45
C VAL A 51 -2.42 3.61 8.60
N THR A 52 -2.04 4.88 8.79
CA THR A 52 -0.94 5.48 8.02
C THR A 52 0.38 4.78 8.33
N ASN A 53 0.62 4.42 9.59
CA ASN A 53 1.84 3.76 10.01
C ASN A 53 1.94 2.33 9.45
N GLY A 54 0.85 1.55 9.51
CA GLY A 54 0.79 0.23 8.90
C GLY A 54 1.05 0.27 7.39
N LEU A 55 0.50 1.26 6.69
CA LEU A 55 0.76 1.45 5.26
C LEU A 55 2.22 1.84 4.97
N LYS A 56 2.84 2.67 5.83
CA LYS A 56 4.27 2.99 5.73
C LYS A 56 5.13 1.73 5.91
N VAL A 57 4.85 0.90 6.92
CA VAL A 57 5.55 -0.38 7.15
C VAL A 57 5.41 -1.31 5.93
N LYS A 58 4.18 -1.50 5.42
CA LYS A 58 3.95 -2.37 4.27
C LYS A 58 4.66 -1.88 3.00
N LEU A 59 4.72 -0.56 2.80
CA LEU A 59 5.45 0.03 1.69
C LEU A 59 6.95 -0.22 1.82
N THR A 60 7.53 -0.05 3.01
CA THR A 60 8.93 -0.35 3.30
C THR A 60 9.25 -1.83 3.04
N GLU A 61 8.39 -2.75 3.48
CA GLU A 61 8.54 -4.20 3.23
C GLU A 61 8.58 -4.52 1.73
N MET A 62 7.62 -3.98 0.95
CA MET A 62 7.61 -4.17 -0.50
C MET A 62 8.88 -3.60 -1.15
N LEU A 63 9.33 -2.42 -0.73
CA LEU A 63 10.55 -1.81 -1.27
C LEU A 63 11.80 -2.65 -0.96
N ASN A 64 11.88 -3.26 0.22
CA ASN A 64 12.94 -4.20 0.57
C ASN A 64 12.90 -5.47 -0.29
N GLN A 65 11.72 -6.04 -0.55
CA GLN A 65 11.57 -7.17 -1.47
C GLN A 65 12.03 -6.83 -2.89
N PHE A 66 11.75 -5.61 -3.35
CA PHE A 66 12.26 -5.12 -4.64
C PHE A 66 13.80 -4.96 -4.65
N GLN A 67 14.42 -4.51 -3.56
CA GLN A 67 15.88 -4.46 -3.46
C GLN A 67 16.49 -5.86 -3.48
N PHE A 68 15.92 -6.82 -2.76
CA PHE A 68 16.38 -8.21 -2.82
C PHE A 68 16.29 -8.78 -4.24
N LEU A 69 15.17 -8.54 -4.93
CA LEU A 69 15.00 -8.96 -6.32
C LEU A 69 16.05 -8.33 -7.25
N ARG A 70 16.41 -7.06 -7.02
CA ARG A 70 17.48 -6.37 -7.75
C ARG A 70 18.82 -7.09 -7.61
N GLU A 71 19.21 -7.36 -6.37
CA GLU A 71 20.49 -8.01 -6.06
C GLU A 71 20.56 -9.40 -6.68
N LYS A 72 19.44 -10.13 -6.61
CA LYS A 72 19.33 -11.44 -7.25
C LYS A 72 19.50 -11.37 -8.77
N ILE A 73 18.83 -10.43 -9.45
CA ILE A 73 18.96 -10.27 -10.91
C ILE A 73 20.40 -9.92 -11.30
N LEU A 74 21.07 -9.06 -10.54
CA LEU A 74 22.48 -8.70 -10.78
C LEU A 74 23.42 -9.88 -10.52
N SER A 75 23.18 -10.66 -9.47
CA SER A 75 23.95 -11.87 -9.18
C SER A 75 23.80 -12.91 -10.30
N ASP A 76 22.57 -13.20 -10.70
CA ASP A 76 22.28 -14.15 -11.79
C ASP A 76 22.97 -13.73 -13.10
N TYR A 77 23.05 -12.42 -13.37
CA TYR A 77 23.75 -11.87 -14.52
C TYR A 77 25.28 -12.02 -14.41
N LYS A 78 25.87 -11.72 -13.24
CA LYS A 78 27.30 -11.95 -12.97
C LYS A 78 27.67 -13.43 -13.16
N ASP A 79 26.83 -14.34 -12.70
CA ASP A 79 27.04 -15.79 -12.82
C ASP A 79 26.92 -16.29 -14.26
N ASP A 80 26.05 -15.69 -15.09
CA ASP A 80 26.00 -15.99 -16.54
C ASP A 80 27.29 -15.57 -17.25
N ILE A 81 27.82 -14.38 -16.93
CA ILE A 81 29.11 -13.91 -17.48
C ILE A 81 30.24 -14.82 -17.02
N ARG A 82 30.33 -15.13 -15.72
CA ARG A 82 31.40 -15.99 -15.17
C ARG A 82 31.45 -17.36 -15.85
N ARG A 83 30.28 -17.98 -16.08
CA ARG A 83 30.19 -19.27 -16.77
C ARG A 83 30.66 -19.20 -18.23
N LYS A 84 30.26 -18.16 -18.96
CA LYS A 84 30.66 -17.99 -20.36
C LYS A 84 32.13 -17.64 -20.52
N TYR A 85 32.66 -16.80 -19.63
CA TYR A 85 34.09 -16.49 -19.60
C TYR A 85 34.90 -17.78 -19.44
N TYR A 86 34.57 -18.60 -18.45
CA TYR A 86 35.25 -19.88 -18.23
C TYR A 86 35.15 -20.83 -19.44
N ALA A 87 33.98 -20.88 -20.10
CA ALA A 87 33.78 -21.71 -21.28
C ALA A 87 34.60 -21.25 -22.50
N GLU A 88 34.89 -19.96 -22.63
CA GLU A 88 35.63 -19.39 -23.76
C GLU A 88 37.14 -19.32 -23.53
N THR A 89 37.59 -18.94 -22.33
CA THR A 89 39.01 -18.75 -22.02
C THR A 89 39.64 -19.95 -21.32
N GLY A 90 38.84 -20.80 -20.67
CA GLY A 90 39.32 -21.88 -19.80
C GLY A 90 39.86 -21.41 -18.45
N GLU A 91 39.82 -20.10 -18.17
CA GLU A 91 40.33 -19.49 -16.93
C GLU A 91 39.18 -18.98 -16.05
N GLU A 92 39.39 -18.96 -14.73
CA GLU A 92 38.43 -18.38 -13.79
C GLU A 92 38.61 -16.87 -13.74
N ALA A 93 37.57 -16.11 -14.12
CA ALA A 93 37.61 -14.66 -14.07
C ALA A 93 37.66 -14.15 -12.62
N SER A 94 38.57 -13.20 -12.35
CA SER A 94 38.52 -12.43 -11.11
C SER A 94 37.27 -11.55 -11.06
N GLU A 95 36.83 -11.19 -9.86
CA GLU A 95 35.61 -10.39 -9.68
C GLU A 95 35.73 -9.00 -10.35
N GLU A 96 36.95 -8.45 -10.43
CA GLU A 96 37.23 -7.20 -11.15
C GLU A 96 37.00 -7.33 -12.67
N VAL A 97 37.36 -8.47 -13.28
CA VAL A 97 37.10 -8.73 -14.70
C VAL A 97 35.60 -8.87 -14.95
N ILE A 98 34.88 -9.56 -14.05
CA ILE A 98 33.42 -9.68 -14.14
C ILE A 98 32.76 -8.31 -14.01
N GLU A 99 33.17 -7.47 -13.06
CA GLU A 99 32.61 -6.13 -12.91
C GLU A 99 32.90 -5.26 -14.13
N ASN A 100 34.13 -5.27 -14.64
CA ASN A 100 34.49 -4.55 -15.86
C ASN A 100 33.69 -5.04 -17.07
N MET A 101 33.38 -6.34 -17.17
CA MET A 101 32.50 -6.87 -18.21
C MET A 101 31.03 -6.48 -18.00
N VAL A 102 30.56 -6.44 -16.76
CA VAL A 102 29.21 -5.97 -16.41
C VAL A 102 29.03 -4.50 -16.73
N PHE A 103 30.06 -3.64 -16.60
CA PHE A 103 29.96 -2.19 -16.80
C PHE A 103 30.48 -1.68 -18.15
N GLY A 104 31.39 -2.41 -18.82
CA GLY A 104 32.09 -1.97 -20.02
C GLY A 104 32.26 -3.00 -21.14
N GLY A 105 31.80 -4.25 -20.94
CA GLY A 105 32.03 -5.35 -21.88
C GLY A 105 31.04 -5.40 -23.05
N GLU A 106 31.55 -5.38 -24.29
CA GLU A 106 30.73 -5.55 -25.50
C GLU A 106 30.17 -6.97 -25.71
N MET A 107 30.69 -7.96 -24.97
CA MET A 107 30.43 -9.38 -25.18
C MET A 107 28.95 -9.78 -24.96
N PHE A 108 28.15 -8.93 -24.28
CA PHE A 108 26.72 -9.18 -24.01
C PHE A 108 25.82 -7.94 -24.13
N LYS A 109 26.02 -7.10 -25.16
CA LYS A 109 25.26 -5.84 -25.37
C LYS A 109 23.72 -5.98 -25.21
N GLU A 110 23.10 -7.02 -25.77
CA GLU A 110 21.63 -7.17 -25.72
C GLU A 110 21.05 -7.40 -24.31
N ARG A 111 21.80 -8.06 -23.41
CA ARG A 111 21.39 -8.28 -22.01
C ARG A 111 21.89 -7.16 -21.10
N HIS A 112 23.09 -6.65 -21.37
CA HIS A 112 23.71 -5.56 -20.64
C HIS A 112 22.82 -4.31 -20.62
N GLU A 113 22.29 -3.87 -21.76
CA GLU A 113 21.40 -2.71 -21.81
C GLU A 113 20.15 -2.88 -20.92
N ALA A 114 19.52 -4.07 -20.98
CA ALA A 114 18.34 -4.38 -20.17
C ALA A 114 18.65 -4.38 -18.67
N VAL A 115 19.79 -4.94 -18.26
CA VAL A 115 20.23 -4.97 -16.86
C VAL A 115 20.60 -3.57 -16.37
N MET A 116 21.26 -2.76 -17.20
CA MET A 116 21.61 -1.38 -16.87
C MET A 116 20.38 -0.47 -16.76
N GLU A 117 19.39 -0.65 -17.61
CA GLU A 117 18.11 0.07 -17.55
C GLU A 117 17.27 -0.34 -16.33
N LEU A 118 17.24 -1.63 -16.02
CA LEU A 118 16.69 -2.16 -14.79
C LEU A 118 17.41 -1.58 -13.56
N GLN A 119 18.74 -1.50 -13.60
CA GLN A 119 19.54 -0.91 -12.51
C GLN A 119 19.18 0.57 -12.30
N ARG A 120 19.10 1.38 -13.37
CA ARG A 120 18.71 2.80 -13.28
C ARG A 120 17.29 2.99 -12.73
N SER A 121 16.33 2.21 -13.20
CA SER A 121 14.93 2.31 -12.76
C SER A 121 14.75 1.86 -11.30
N LEU A 122 15.51 0.85 -10.85
CA LEU A 122 15.54 0.42 -9.46
C LEU A 122 16.31 1.38 -8.54
N THR A 123 17.32 2.10 -9.02
CA THR A 123 17.94 3.21 -8.27
C THR A 123 16.92 4.31 -7.97
N LYS A 124 16.03 4.63 -8.92
CA LYS A 124 14.93 5.58 -8.68
C LYS A 124 13.94 5.07 -7.63
N LEU A 125 13.69 3.76 -7.60
CA LEU A 125 12.86 3.13 -6.57
C LEU A 125 13.56 3.16 -5.20
N HIS A 126 14.88 2.95 -5.17
CA HIS A 126 15.69 3.08 -3.95
C HIS A 126 15.65 4.51 -3.38
N GLN A 127 15.64 5.53 -4.22
CA GLN A 127 15.44 6.90 -3.76
C GLN A 127 14.07 7.09 -3.09
N VAL A 128 13.00 6.50 -3.64
CA VAL A 128 11.67 6.48 -2.98
C VAL A 128 11.73 5.76 -1.63
N PHE A 129 12.56 4.71 -1.51
CA PHE A 129 12.80 4.01 -0.26
C PHE A 129 13.54 4.85 0.78
N LEU A 130 14.62 5.52 0.41
CA LEU A 130 15.35 6.40 1.33
C LEU A 130 14.45 7.54 1.83
N ASP A 131 13.67 8.15 0.94
CA ASP A 131 12.69 9.17 1.34
C ASP A 131 11.62 8.59 2.29
N MET A 132 11.22 7.33 2.09
CA MET A 132 10.28 6.64 2.99
C MET A 132 10.91 6.32 4.34
N ALA A 133 12.18 5.92 4.37
CA ALA A 133 12.92 5.66 5.60
C ALA A 133 12.96 6.92 6.48
N VAL A 134 13.17 8.10 5.90
CA VAL A 134 13.09 9.39 6.61
C VAL A 134 11.68 9.63 7.19
N ILE A 135 10.63 9.30 6.43
CA ILE A 135 9.24 9.42 6.90
C ILE A 135 8.93 8.42 8.02
N VAL A 136 9.56 7.23 8.04
CA VAL A 136 9.39 6.21 9.07
C VAL A 136 10.20 6.54 10.33
N GLU A 137 11.43 7.03 10.20
CA GLU A 137 12.34 7.38 11.29
C GLU A 137 11.84 8.56 12.13
N THR A 138 11.22 9.55 11.48
CA THR A 138 10.59 10.70 12.16
C THR A 138 9.42 10.33 13.09
N GLN A 139 8.95 9.08 13.09
CA GLN A 139 7.79 8.64 13.88
C GLN A 139 8.13 7.87 15.16
N GLY A 140 9.41 7.70 15.52
CA GLY A 140 9.85 7.31 16.87
C GLY A 140 9.21 6.03 17.45
N GLU A 141 9.90 4.90 17.27
CA GLU A 141 9.96 3.78 18.24
C GLU A 141 8.64 3.28 18.86
N LYS A 142 7.63 2.97 18.05
CA LYS A 142 6.50 2.08 18.46
C LYS A 142 6.08 1.12 17.34
N ILE A 143 7.03 0.58 16.59
CA ILE A 143 6.74 -0.34 15.47
C ILE A 143 6.07 -1.64 15.96
N ASP A 144 6.49 -2.18 17.11
CA ASP A 144 5.92 -3.43 17.65
C ASP A 144 4.44 -3.29 18.05
N ASP A 145 4.03 -2.17 18.65
CA ASP A 145 2.62 -1.89 18.98
C ASP A 145 1.78 -1.55 17.72
N ILE A 146 2.41 -1.21 16.59
CA ILE A 146 1.72 -0.81 15.38
C ILE A 146 1.12 -2.01 14.66
N GLU A 147 1.77 -3.17 14.65
CA GLU A 147 1.23 -4.34 13.94
C GLU A 147 -0.10 -4.79 14.57
N GLU A 148 -0.14 -4.91 15.89
CA GLU A 148 -1.36 -5.23 16.64
C GLU A 148 -2.41 -4.11 16.50
N ASN A 149 -2.01 -2.84 16.64
CA ASN A 149 -2.95 -1.73 16.49
C ASN A 149 -3.49 -1.59 15.06
N VAL A 150 -2.72 -1.90 14.02
CA VAL A 150 -3.13 -1.85 12.61
C VAL A 150 -4.17 -2.92 12.31
N VAL A 151 -3.94 -4.15 12.78
CA VAL A 151 -4.91 -5.23 12.71
C VAL A 151 -6.20 -4.83 13.42
N ASN A 152 -6.09 -4.24 14.62
CA ASN A 152 -7.23 -3.76 15.40
C ASN A 152 -7.94 -2.54 14.79
N ALA A 153 -7.23 -1.63 14.13
CA ALA A 153 -7.84 -0.51 13.43
C ALA A 153 -8.59 -0.95 12.17
N GLY A 154 -8.07 -1.95 11.45
CA GLY A 154 -8.74 -2.58 10.33
C GLY A 154 -10.05 -3.25 10.75
N SER A 155 -10.04 -4.00 11.85
CA SER A 155 -11.25 -4.59 12.41
C SER A 155 -12.24 -3.52 12.91
N PHE A 156 -11.77 -2.44 13.54
CA PHE A 156 -12.63 -1.34 14.01
C PHE A 156 -13.31 -0.57 12.87
N ILE A 157 -12.59 -0.26 11.77
CA ILE A 157 -13.16 0.41 10.60
C ILE A 157 -14.16 -0.51 9.88
N SER A 158 -13.82 -1.79 9.70
CA SER A 158 -14.74 -2.75 9.05
C SER A 158 -16.00 -2.99 9.89
N GLY A 159 -15.87 -3.14 11.21
CA GLY A 159 -17.00 -3.26 12.12
C GLY A 159 -17.86 -1.99 12.18
N GLY A 160 -17.23 -0.81 12.21
CA GLY A 160 -17.90 0.49 12.20
C GLY A 160 -18.66 0.76 10.90
N THR A 161 -18.08 0.42 9.75
CA THR A 161 -18.75 0.57 8.45
C THR A 161 -19.89 -0.43 8.28
N ASN A 162 -19.74 -1.65 8.80
CA ASN A 162 -20.78 -2.68 8.77
C ASN A 162 -21.98 -2.29 9.67
N SER A 163 -21.72 -1.81 10.88
CA SER A 163 -22.78 -1.32 11.79
C SER A 163 -23.51 -0.09 11.23
N LEU A 164 -22.82 0.83 10.54
CA LEU A 164 -23.47 1.92 9.81
C LEU A 164 -24.31 1.42 8.63
N TYR A 165 -23.86 0.39 7.92
CA TYR A 165 -24.62 -0.24 6.83
C TYR A 165 -25.93 -0.88 7.34
N TYR A 166 -25.85 -1.66 8.42
CA TYR A 166 -27.05 -2.26 9.04
C TYR A 166 -27.96 -1.20 9.66
N ALA A 167 -27.41 -0.18 10.33
CA ALA A 167 -28.20 0.91 10.89
C ALA A 167 -28.96 1.69 9.80
N ASN A 168 -28.31 1.94 8.66
CA ASN A 168 -28.96 2.58 7.52
C ASN A 168 -30.06 1.70 6.91
N GLN A 169 -29.85 0.38 6.88
CA GLN A 169 -30.85 -0.58 6.41
C GLN A 169 -32.06 -0.68 7.36
N MET A 170 -31.84 -0.61 8.67
CA MET A 170 -32.90 -0.57 9.68
C MET A 170 -33.69 0.74 9.64
N ARG A 171 -33.02 1.89 9.46
CA ARG A 171 -33.68 3.21 9.33
C ARG A 171 -34.68 3.26 8.17
N GLN A 172 -34.51 2.48 7.12
CA GLN A 172 -35.47 2.43 6.01
C GLN A 172 -36.72 1.59 6.32
N LYS A 173 -36.68 0.72 7.33
CA LYS A 173 -37.78 -0.22 7.68
C LYS A 173 -38.67 0.26 8.82
N THR A 174 -38.39 1.38 9.47
CA THR A 174 -39.12 1.86 10.68
C THR A 174 -40.41 2.65 10.38
N LYS A 175 -40.81 2.80 9.12
CA LYS A 175 -42.00 3.61 8.77
C LYS A 175 -43.37 3.04 9.16
N PRO A 176 -43.65 1.70 9.21
CA PRO A 176 -45.01 1.24 9.46
C PRO A 176 -45.42 1.31 10.94
N TRP A 177 -44.50 1.10 11.88
CA TRP A 177 -44.84 1.06 13.30
C TRP A 177 -45.29 2.43 13.85
N VAL A 178 -44.71 3.52 13.34
CA VAL A 178 -45.08 4.89 13.73
C VAL A 178 -46.52 5.24 13.31
N TYR A 179 -47.00 4.70 12.19
CA TYR A 179 -48.38 4.89 11.73
C TYR A 179 -49.39 4.24 12.68
N TRP A 180 -49.11 3.02 13.15
CA TRP A 180 -49.99 2.32 14.10
C TRP A 180 -50.10 3.05 15.44
N VAL A 181 -49.01 3.65 15.94
CA VAL A 181 -49.04 4.48 17.15
C VAL A 181 -49.93 5.71 16.96
N TRP A 182 -49.88 6.36 15.79
CA TRP A 182 -50.71 7.53 15.48
C TRP A 182 -52.21 7.16 15.37
N VAL A 183 -52.53 6.02 14.78
CA VAL A 183 -53.91 5.52 14.67
C VAL A 183 -54.53 5.27 16.05
N VAL A 184 -53.79 4.65 16.98
CA VAL A 184 -54.27 4.40 18.35
C VAL A 184 -54.55 5.71 19.10
N ILE A 185 -53.67 6.71 18.98
CA ILE A 185 -53.87 8.03 19.59
C ILE A 185 -55.15 8.70 19.07
N LEU A 186 -55.41 8.61 17.76
CA LEU A 186 -56.59 9.19 17.13
C LEU A 186 -57.89 8.53 17.61
N ILE A 187 -57.90 7.21 17.78
CA ILE A 187 -59.05 6.46 18.31
C ILE A 187 -59.35 6.88 19.76
N VAL A 188 -58.32 7.00 20.61
CA VAL A 188 -58.49 7.42 22.01
C VAL A 188 -59.09 8.84 22.07
N LEU A 189 -58.59 9.77 21.25
CA LEU A 189 -59.13 11.14 21.18
C LEU A 189 -60.61 11.16 20.75
N LEU A 190 -61.01 10.36 19.76
CA LEU A 190 -62.41 10.28 19.32
C LEU A 190 -63.33 9.77 20.43
N VAL A 191 -62.92 8.74 21.17
CA VAL A 191 -63.70 8.21 22.30
C VAL A 191 -63.85 9.27 23.40
N CYS A 192 -62.77 9.99 23.73
CA CYS A 192 -62.83 11.09 24.70
C CYS A 192 -63.80 12.19 24.27
N ILE A 193 -63.78 12.59 22.99
CA ILE A 193 -64.67 13.64 22.48
C ILE A 193 -66.14 13.21 22.56
N VAL A 194 -66.48 11.99 22.12
CA VAL A 194 -67.86 11.48 22.18
C VAL A 194 -68.35 11.40 23.64
N SER A 195 -67.48 10.96 24.56
CA SER A 195 -67.79 10.94 25.99
C SER A 195 -68.13 12.33 26.55
N MET A 196 -67.45 13.39 26.09
CA MET A 196 -67.73 14.77 26.51
C MET A 196 -69.00 15.36 25.89
N PHE A 197 -69.43 14.90 24.72
CA PHE A 197 -70.66 15.37 24.08
C PHE A 197 -71.92 14.64 24.57
N VAL A 198 -71.76 13.41 25.09
CA VAL A 198 -72.87 12.60 25.58
C VAL A 198 -73.15 12.78 27.08
N SER A 199 -72.19 13.30 27.85
CA SER A 199 -72.36 13.73 29.26
C SER A 199 -72.76 15.19 29.35
#